data_AF-A0A7W1PA39-F1
#
_entry.id   AF-A0A7W1PA39-F1
#
_cell.length_a   1.000
_cell.length_b   1.000
_cell.length_c   1.000
_cell.angle_alpha   90.00
_cell.angle_beta   90.00
_cell.angle_gamma   90.00
#
_symmetry.space_group_name_H-M   'P 1'
#
loop_
_entity.id
_entity.type
_entity.pdbx_description
1 polymer ?
#
loop_
_entity_poly.entity_id
_entity_poly.type
_entity_poly.pdbx_seq_one_letter_code
_entity_poly.pdbx_strand_id
1 'polypeptide(L)' 'AITHRVGRLAIGDPSVVIAAASPHRADAFAVARYAIERIKQIAPIWKHEHFDGGEVWIEGATADPADEAARQAALERACS' A
#
# COMPACT_ATOMS: atom_id res chain seq x y z
N ALA A 1 9.03 -9.68 -1.15
CA ALA A 1 7.71 -10.33 -1.22
C ALA A 1 6.64 -9.34 -0.79
N ILE A 2 5.46 -9.38 -1.41
CA ILE A 2 4.30 -8.54 -1.06
C ILE A 2 3.09 -9.47 -0.95
N THR A 3 2.33 -9.34 0.12
CA THR A 3 1.07 -10.08 0.31
C THR A 3 0.02 -9.13 0.88
N HIS A 4 -1.16 -9.15 0.29
CA HIS A 4 -2.31 -8.38 0.76
C HIS A 4 -3.46 -9.34 1.07
N ARG A 5 -4.11 -9.16 2.22
CA ARG A 5 -5.30 -9.93 2.62
C ARG A 5 -6.56 -9.26 2.07
N VAL A 6 -7.52 -10.07 1.67
CA VAL A 6 -8.87 -9.62 1.29
C VAL A 6 -9.91 -10.29 2.19
N GLY A 7 -11.13 -9.76 2.19
CA GLY A 7 -12.19 -10.22 3.07
C GLY A 7 -12.17 -9.51 4.43
N ARG A 8 -12.74 -10.16 5.45
CA ARG A 8 -12.93 -9.56 6.77
C ARG A 8 -11.63 -9.52 7.57
N LEU A 9 -11.33 -8.35 8.14
CA LEU A 9 -10.19 -8.11 9.03
C LEU A 9 -10.73 -7.63 10.38
N ALA A 10 -10.17 -8.17 11.47
CA ALA A 10 -10.44 -7.66 12.82
C ALA A 10 -9.58 -6.40 13.10
N ILE A 11 -9.94 -5.65 14.14
CA ILE A 11 -9.12 -4.52 14.59
C ILE A 11 -7.74 -5.05 15.02
N GLY A 12 -6.68 -4.46 14.47
CA GLY A 12 -5.30 -4.87 14.71
C GLY A 12 -4.74 -5.90 13.73
N ASP A 13 -5.58 -6.49 12.87
CA ASP A 13 -5.11 -7.42 11.85
C ASP A 13 -4.26 -6.72 10.77
N PRO A 14 -3.14 -7.31 10.32
CA PRO A 14 -2.41 -6.78 9.19
C PRO A 14 -3.19 -7.00 7.90
N SER A 15 -3.41 -5.93 7.13
CA SER A 15 -4.01 -5.98 5.79
C SER A 15 -2.97 -6.24 4.69
N VAL A 16 -1.74 -5.76 4.88
CA VAL A 16 -0.64 -5.89 3.92
C VAL A 16 0.67 -6.18 4.66
N VAL A 17 1.49 -7.05 4.08
CA VAL A 17 2.86 -7.32 4.51
C VAL A 17 3.79 -7.13 3.32
N ILE A 18 4.88 -6.39 3.56
CA ILE A 18 5.95 -6.14 2.59
C ILE A 18 7.27 -6.57 3.23
N ALA A 19 7.99 -7.45 2.55
CA ALA A 19 9.33 -7.87 2.95
C ALA A 19 10.31 -7.54 1.82
N ALA A 20 11.31 -6.72 2.15
CA ALA A 20 12.40 -6.33 1.25
C ALA A 20 13.74 -6.80 1.83
N ALA A 21 14.64 -7.24 0.95
CA ALA A 21 15.98 -7.68 1.31
C ALA A 21 16.99 -7.04 0.35
N SER A 22 18.09 -6.54 0.89
CA SER A 22 19.24 -5.98 0.16
C SER A 22 20.51 -6.22 0.98
N PRO A 23 21.70 -6.30 0.35
CA PRO A 23 22.98 -6.31 1.08
C PRO A 23 23.15 -5.15 2.06
N HIS A 24 22.55 -4.00 1.77
CA HIS A 24 22.59 -2.82 2.62
C HIS A 24 21.19 -2.42 3.08
N ARG A 25 21.04 -2.19 4.38
CA ARG A 25 19.73 -1.90 5.01
C ARG A 25 19.03 -0.68 4.41
N ALA A 26 19.78 0.32 3.95
CA ALA A 26 19.23 1.54 3.39
C ALA A 26 18.31 1.22 2.18
N ASP A 27 18.80 0.40 1.26
CA ASP A 27 18.02 0.02 0.08
C ASP A 27 16.80 -0.83 0.45
N ALA A 28 16.94 -1.72 1.45
CA ALA A 28 15.81 -2.53 1.91
C ALA A 28 14.67 -1.66 2.46
N PHE A 29 15.00 -0.63 3.24
CA PHE A 29 14.01 0.34 3.74
C PHE A 29 13.43 1.21 2.62
N ALA A 30 14.27 1.72 1.71
CA ALA A 30 13.82 2.51 0.58
C ALA A 30 12.84 1.73 -0.31
N VAL A 31 13.16 0.48 -0.64
CA VAL A 31 12.28 -0.38 -1.46
C VAL A 31 10.99 -0.73 -0.72
N ALA A 32 11.05 -1.02 0.58
CA ALA A 32 9.84 -1.28 1.36
C ALA A 32 8.91 -0.05 1.41
N ARG A 33 9.48 1.15 1.56
CA ARG A 33 8.75 2.42 1.49
C ARG A 33 8.14 2.64 0.11
N TYR A 34 8.93 2.53 -0.95
CA TYR A 34 8.45 2.66 -2.32
C TYR A 34 7.28 1.72 -2.61
N ALA A 35 7.40 0.46 -2.19
CA ALA A 35 6.37 -0.55 -2.42
C ALA A 35 5.03 -0.20 -1.76
N ILE A 36 5.02 0.27 -0.50
CA ILE A 36 3.75 0.66 0.15
C ILE A 36 3.12 1.88 -0.51
N GLU A 37 3.92 2.88 -0.93
CA GLU A 37 3.41 4.05 -1.65
C GLU A 37 2.75 3.62 -2.97
N ARG A 38 3.41 2.78 -3.77
CA ARG A 38 2.85 2.29 -5.04
C ARG A 38 1.59 1.47 -4.83
N ILE A 39 1.55 0.57 -3.84
CA ILE A 39 0.33 -0.20 -3.53
C ILE A 39 -0.84 0.74 -3.25
N LYS A 40 -0.62 1.80 -2.46
CA LYS A 40 -1.66 2.79 -2.13
C LYS A 40 -2.02 3.72 -3.28
N GLN A 41 -1.23 3.77 -4.34
CA GLN A 41 -1.49 4.58 -5.52
C GLN A 41 -2.16 3.80 -6.66
N ILE A 42 -1.90 2.50 -6.83
CA ILE A 42 -2.29 1.79 -8.06
C ILE A 42 -2.99 0.45 -7.84
N ALA A 43 -2.95 -0.11 -6.62
CA ALA A 43 -3.59 -1.40 -6.40
C ALA A 43 -5.12 -1.23 -6.40
N PRO A 44 -5.87 -2.00 -7.21
CA PRO A 44 -7.33 -1.93 -7.25
C PRO A 44 -7.92 -2.61 -6.00
N ILE A 45 -7.81 -1.93 -4.85
CA ILE A 45 -8.19 -2.43 -3.54
C ILE A 45 -9.02 -1.33 -2.85
N TRP A 46 -10.15 -1.73 -2.27
CA TRP A 46 -11.05 -0.85 -1.53
C TRP A 46 -11.24 -1.36 -0.10
N LYS A 47 -11.51 -0.42 0.82
CA LYS A 47 -11.82 -0.74 2.21
C LYS A 47 -13.31 -0.54 2.45
N HIS A 48 -14.00 -1.61 2.86
CA HIS A 48 -15.38 -1.53 3.33
C HIS A 48 -15.35 -1.47 4.86
N GLU A 49 -15.70 -0.31 5.43
CA GLU A 49 -15.74 -0.11 6.86
C GLU A 49 -17.15 -0.37 7.39
N HIS A 50 -17.22 -1.15 8.47
CA HIS A 50 -18.46 -1.41 9.21
C HIS A 50 -18.33 -0.81 10.61
N PHE A 51 -19.34 -0.06 11.02
CA PHE A 51 -19.42 0.57 12.35
C PHE A 51 -20.86 0.55 12.85
N ASP A 52 -21.07 0.93 14.10
CA ASP A 52 -22.43 1.03 14.62
C ASP A 52 -23.21 2.11 13.87
N GLY A 53 -24.37 1.76 13.34
CA GLY A 53 -25.19 2.65 12.51
C GLY A 53 -24.87 2.66 11.01
N GLY A 54 -23.96 1.82 10.48
CA GLY A 54 -23.84 1.67 9.03
C GLY A 54 -22.54 1.05 8.49
N GLU A 55 -22.40 1.15 7.17
CA GLU A 55 -21.22 0.72 6.42
C GLU A 55 -20.91 1.69 5.28
N VAL A 56 -19.64 1.79 4.91
CA VAL A 56 -19.18 2.68 3.84
C VAL A 56 -18.00 2.07 3.09
N TRP A 57 -18.00 2.24 1.77
CA TRP A 57 -16.84 1.99 0.94
C TRP A 57 -15.96 3.23 0.89
N ILE A 58 -14.72 3.09 1.31
CA ILE A 58 -13.70 4.14 1.17
C ILE A 58 -13.16 4.10 -0.26
N GLU A 59 -13.07 5.28 -0.88
CA GLU A 59 -12.49 5.44 -2.22
C GLU A 59 -11.08 4.83 -2.26
N GLY A 60 -10.87 3.97 -3.25
CA GLY A 60 -9.60 3.28 -3.49
C GLY A 60 -8.69 4.12 -4.37
N ALA A 61 -7.46 3.64 -4.55
CA ALA A 61 -6.52 4.30 -5.43
C ALA A 61 -6.98 4.26 -6.90
N THR A 62 -6.59 5.26 -7.70
CA THR A 62 -6.75 5.22 -9.16
C THR A 62 -5.88 4.09 -9.69
N ALA A 63 -6.49 3.01 -10.19
CA ALA A 63 -5.79 1.83 -10.67
C ALA A 63 -5.09 2.09 -12.02
N ASP A 64 -4.24 3.12 -12.08
CA ASP A 64 -3.37 3.44 -13.21
C ASP A 64 -1.90 3.19 -12.83
N PRO A 65 -1.37 2.00 -13.18
CA PRO A 65 0.04 1.69 -12.99
C PRO A 65 1.00 2.59 -13.78
N ALA A 66 0.52 3.23 -14.85
CA ALA A 66 1.31 4.06 -15.76
C ALA A 66 1.35 5.55 -15.35
N ASP A 67 0.70 5.93 -14.25
CA ASP A 67 0.82 7.28 -13.70
C ASP A 67 2.28 7.56 -13.25
N GLU A 68 2.97 8.30 -14.12
CA GLU A 68 4.38 8.66 -13.95
C GLU A 68 4.59 9.65 -12.81
N ALA A 69 3.66 10.58 -12.61
CA ALA A 69 3.75 11.55 -11.52
C ALA A 69 3.64 10.85 -10.16
N ALA A 70 2.69 9.90 -10.03
CA ALA A 70 2.57 9.07 -8.84
C ALA A 70 3.83 8.21 -8.61
N ARG A 71 4.41 7.65 -9.68
CA ARG A 71 5.65 6.87 -9.62
C ARG A 71 6.82 7.70 -9.11
N GLN A 72 6.99 8.90 -9.64
CA GLN A 72 8.05 9.82 -9.24
C GLN A 72 7.90 10.28 -7.79
N ALA A 73 6.68 10.63 -7.37
CA ALA A 73 6.40 10.97 -5.97
C ALA A 73 6.71 9.81 -5.00
N ALA A 74 6.44 8.56 -5.40
CA ALA A 74 6.80 7.39 -4.60
C ALA A 74 8.32 7.20 -4.49
N LEU A 75 9.07 7.48 -5.55
CA LEU A 75 10.55 7.43 -5.53
C LEU A 75 11.12 8.50 -4.60
N GLU A 76 10.62 9.73 -4.67
CA GLU A 76 11.06 10.84 -3.83
C GLU A 76 10.86 10.54 -2.34
N ARG A 77 9.68 10.01 -1.95
CA ARG A 77 9.40 9.60 -0.56
C ARG A 77 10.21 8.40 -0.08
N ALA A 78 10.66 7.55 -0.99
CA ALA A 78 11.46 6.39 -0.66
C ALA A 78 12.94 6.74 -0.41
N CYS A 79 13.42 7.83 -1.02
CA CYS A 79 14.81 8.28 -0.96
C CYS A 79 15.05 9.46 0.00
N SER A 80 14.00 10.03 0.61
CA SER A 80 14.06 11.09 1.63
C SER A 80 14.32 10.53 3.03
#